data_AF-A0A453J7N0-F1
#
_entry.id   AF-A0A453J7N0-F1
#
_cell.length_a   1.000
_cell.length_b   1.000
_cell.length_c   1.000
_cell.angle_alpha   90.00
_cell.angle_beta   90.00
_cell.angle_gamma   90.00
#
_symmetry.space_group_name_H-M   'P 1'
#
loop_
_entity.id
_entity.type
_entity.pdbx_description
1 polymer ?
#
loop_
_entity_poly.entity_id
_entity_poly.type
_entity_poly.pdbx_seq_one_letter_code
_entity_poly.pdbx_strand_id
1 'polypeptide(L)'
;MGRAAIAAVSRARGMELAGAIDTQCIGMDAGELSGMEEALEIPVLNDLTMVLGSIAQTRATGVVVDFSEPSSVYDNVKQAAAFGLSSVVYVPKIEMDTVTELSAFCDKASMGCLVAPTLSIGSVLLQQAAIQASFHYNNVEIVESRPNPSDLPSPDAIQIANNISDLGQIYNRQDMDSDNPVSAAQIFRNSTFSVHLSYQFSSL
;
A
#
# COMPACT_ATOMS: atom_id res chain seq x y z
N MET A 1 5.39 -7.53 6.25
CA MET A 1 5.21 -6.07 6.40
C MET A 1 5.21 -5.65 7.87
N GLY A 2 4.40 -6.25 8.74
CA GLY A 2 4.37 -5.92 10.18
C GLY A 2 5.73 -5.83 10.87
N ARG A 3 6.61 -6.83 10.71
CA ARG A 3 8.00 -6.81 11.25
C ARG A 3 8.82 -5.60 10.79
N ALA A 4 8.72 -5.23 9.51
CA ALA A 4 9.42 -4.06 8.97
C ALA A 4 8.85 -2.75 9.55
N ALA A 5 7.52 -2.69 9.76
CA ALA A 5 6.89 -1.55 10.40
C ALA A 5 7.31 -1.41 11.86
N ILE A 6 7.38 -2.50 12.63
CA ILE A 6 7.90 -2.51 14.01
C ILE A 6 9.32 -1.94 14.05
N ALA A 7 10.22 -2.43 13.19
CA ALA A 7 11.60 -1.95 13.12
C ALA A 7 11.66 -0.46 12.72
N ALA A 8 10.81 -0.01 11.80
CA ALA A 8 10.76 1.38 11.36
C ALA A 8 10.27 2.32 12.47
N VAL A 9 9.17 1.96 13.16
CA VAL A 9 8.61 2.74 14.28
C VAL A 9 9.62 2.85 15.42
N SER A 10 10.29 1.75 15.77
CA SER A 10 11.27 1.74 16.86
C SER A 10 12.51 2.60 16.60
N ARG A 11 12.82 2.87 15.32
CA ARG A 11 13.92 3.76 14.91
C ARG A 11 13.47 5.20 14.69
N ALA A 12 12.16 5.44 14.61
CA ALA A 12 11.60 6.75 14.31
C ALA A 12 11.58 7.64 15.56
N ARG A 13 12.16 8.84 15.45
CA ARG A 13 12.17 9.80 16.55
C ARG A 13 10.75 10.26 16.87
N GLY A 14 10.37 10.17 18.15
CA GLY A 14 9.06 10.62 18.63
C GLY A 14 7.94 9.62 18.39
N MET A 15 8.28 8.39 18.02
CA MET A 15 7.35 7.27 17.95
C MET A 15 7.81 6.15 18.87
N GLU A 16 6.86 5.35 19.34
CA GLU A 16 7.12 4.15 20.11
C GLU A 16 6.14 3.06 19.65
N LEU A 17 6.58 1.80 19.71
CA LEU A 17 5.65 0.69 19.53
C LEU A 17 4.86 0.54 20.84
N ALA A 18 3.53 0.61 20.76
CA ALA A 18 2.67 0.50 21.94
C ALA A 18 2.04 -0.90 22.10
N GLY A 19 2.09 -1.72 21.06
CA GLY A 19 1.55 -3.08 21.06
C GLY A 19 1.74 -3.77 19.71
N ALA A 20 1.62 -5.09 19.70
CA ALA A 20 1.68 -5.90 18.49
C ALA A 20 0.57 -6.97 18.53
N ILE A 21 -0.15 -7.11 17.42
CA ILE A 21 -1.22 -8.10 17.26
C ILE A 21 -0.89 -9.04 16.11
N ASP A 22 -1.02 -10.34 16.35
CA ASP A 22 -0.87 -11.39 15.32
C ASP A 22 -1.59 -12.68 15.75
N THR A 23 -1.91 -13.54 14.80
CA THR A 23 -2.55 -14.84 15.07
C THR A 23 -1.57 -16.01 15.16
N GLN A 24 -0.33 -15.83 14.70
CA GLN A 24 0.66 -16.91 14.58
C GLN A 24 1.81 -16.78 15.60
N CYS A 25 2.24 -15.55 15.90
CA CYS A 25 3.44 -15.29 16.70
C CYS A 25 3.15 -14.96 18.18
N ILE A 26 2.02 -15.41 18.72
CA ILE A 26 1.52 -15.02 20.06
C ILE A 26 2.54 -15.37 21.15
N GLY A 27 2.78 -14.42 22.05
CA GLY A 27 3.69 -14.54 23.20
C GLY A 27 5.16 -14.29 22.89
N MET A 28 5.54 -14.16 21.61
CA MET A 28 6.90 -13.77 21.22
C MET A 28 7.09 -12.26 21.38
N ASP A 29 8.34 -11.81 21.58
CA ASP A 29 8.67 -10.39 21.61
C ASP A 29 8.64 -9.77 20.20
N ALA A 30 8.00 -8.61 20.08
CA ALA A 30 7.86 -7.91 18.81
C ALA A 30 9.19 -7.40 18.23
N GLY A 31 10.14 -7.02 19.09
CA GLY A 31 11.48 -6.57 18.71
C GLY A 31 12.32 -7.71 18.17
N GLU A 32 12.38 -8.82 18.89
CA GLU A 32 13.09 -10.04 18.48
C GLU A 32 12.57 -10.57 17.13
N LEU A 33 11.24 -10.66 16.97
CA LEU A 33 10.60 -11.05 15.72
C LEU A 33 10.99 -10.17 14.53
N SER A 34 11.29 -8.90 14.81
CA SER A 34 11.64 -7.88 13.82
C SER A 34 13.15 -7.78 13.57
N GLY A 35 13.94 -8.69 14.15
CA GLY A 35 15.39 -8.76 13.97
C GLY A 35 16.15 -7.64 14.66
N MET A 36 15.59 -7.11 15.76
CA MET A 36 16.28 -6.12 16.61
C MET A 36 17.27 -6.83 17.53
N GLU A 37 18.36 -6.15 17.89
CA GLU A 37 19.39 -6.69 18.79
C GLU A 37 18.89 -6.75 20.25
N GLU A 38 18.06 -5.79 20.64
CA GLU A 38 17.45 -5.70 21.96
C GLU A 38 15.93 -5.98 21.86
N ALA A 39 15.40 -6.72 22.83
CA ALA A 39 13.97 -6.98 22.94
C ALA A 39 13.23 -5.68 23.28
N LEU A 40 12.02 -5.53 22.73
CA LEU A 40 11.17 -4.38 23.05
C LEU A 40 10.38 -4.57 24.35
N GLU A 41 10.34 -5.80 24.87
CA GLU A 41 9.48 -6.23 25.97
C GLU A 41 7.99 -6.04 25.65
N ILE A 42 7.64 -6.17 24.36
CA ILE A 42 6.28 -6.04 23.86
C ILE A 42 5.84 -7.41 23.33
N PRO A 43 5.04 -8.17 24.10
CA PRO A 43 4.55 -9.45 23.63
C PRO A 43 3.55 -9.25 22.50
N VAL A 44 3.62 -10.11 21.50
CA VAL A 44 2.59 -10.23 20.48
C VAL A 44 1.35 -10.87 21.12
N LEU A 45 0.21 -10.18 21.02
CA LEU A 45 -1.08 -10.63 21.55
C LEU A 45 -2.06 -10.94 20.41
N ASN A 46 -3.17 -11.62 20.73
CA ASN A 46 -4.23 -11.91 19.77
C ASN A 46 -5.58 -11.24 20.12
N ASP A 47 -5.60 -10.44 21.19
CA ASP A 47 -6.77 -9.66 21.60
C ASP A 47 -6.53 -8.19 21.27
N LEU A 48 -7.04 -7.78 20.10
CA LEU A 48 -6.96 -6.40 19.63
C LEU A 48 -7.65 -5.44 20.60
N THR A 49 -8.84 -5.79 21.10
CA THR A 49 -9.61 -4.93 22.01
C THR A 49 -8.85 -4.66 23.30
N MET A 50 -8.19 -5.67 23.86
CA MET A 50 -7.35 -5.51 25.06
C MET A 50 -6.19 -4.53 24.82
N VAL A 51 -5.48 -4.67 23.69
CA VAL A 51 -4.35 -3.79 23.34
C VAL A 51 -4.81 -2.36 23.07
N LEU A 52 -5.90 -2.17 22.32
CA LEU A 52 -6.44 -0.83 22.09
C LEU A 52 -6.89 -0.17 23.39
N GLY A 53 -7.52 -0.93 24.28
CA GLY A 53 -7.97 -0.43 25.58
C GLY A 53 -6.83 0.00 26.51
N SER A 54 -5.66 -0.64 26.45
CA SER A 54 -4.49 -0.20 27.23
C SER A 54 -3.87 1.07 26.64
N ILE A 55 -3.78 1.16 25.31
CA ILE A 55 -3.23 2.32 24.60
C ILE A 55 -4.10 3.56 24.80
N ALA A 56 -5.42 3.42 24.74
CA ALA A 56 -6.38 4.52 24.89
C ALA A 56 -6.35 5.19 26.29
N GLN A 57 -5.78 4.53 27.29
CA GLN A 57 -5.59 5.11 28.63
C GLN A 57 -4.35 6.00 28.73
N THR A 58 -3.46 5.95 27.74
CA THR A 58 -2.27 6.79 27.69
C THR A 58 -2.61 8.21 27.21
N ARG A 59 -1.73 9.18 27.48
CA ARG A 59 -1.89 10.56 26.96
C ARG A 59 -1.37 10.72 25.53
N ALA A 60 -0.76 9.68 24.96
CA ALA A 60 -0.19 9.72 23.63
C ALA A 60 -1.28 9.51 22.58
N THR A 61 -1.12 10.14 21.42
CA THR A 61 -1.98 9.86 20.25
C THR A 61 -1.53 8.53 19.65
N GLY A 62 -2.37 7.50 19.74
CA GLY A 62 -2.10 6.20 19.13
C GLY A 62 -2.62 6.11 17.70
N VAL A 63 -1.91 5.33 16.88
CA VAL A 63 -2.30 4.97 15.51
C VAL A 63 -2.16 3.47 15.34
N VAL A 64 -3.19 2.83 14.77
CA VAL A 64 -3.18 1.40 14.43
C VAL A 64 -2.69 1.25 13.00
N VAL A 65 -1.64 0.46 12.78
CA VAL A 65 -1.17 0.14 11.43
C VAL A 65 -1.59 -1.30 11.10
N ASP A 66 -2.51 -1.45 10.16
CA ASP A 66 -3.14 -2.72 9.82
C ASP A 66 -2.52 -3.33 8.54
N PHE A 67 -2.03 -4.56 8.71
CA PHE A 67 -1.46 -5.41 7.67
C PHE A 67 -2.16 -6.79 7.60
N SER A 68 -3.38 -6.89 8.13
CA SER A 68 -4.14 -8.13 8.19
C SER A 68 -4.65 -8.58 6.81
N GLU A 69 -5.57 -9.53 6.82
CA GLU A 69 -6.30 -9.93 5.62
C GLU A 69 -7.48 -8.99 5.34
N PRO A 70 -7.91 -8.86 4.06
CA PRO A 70 -9.01 -7.97 3.67
C PRO A 70 -10.29 -8.15 4.48
N SER A 71 -10.61 -9.40 4.86
CA SER A 71 -11.80 -9.76 5.63
C SER A 71 -11.87 -9.16 7.03
N SER A 72 -10.73 -8.79 7.61
CA SER A 72 -10.64 -8.32 9.01
C SER A 72 -10.55 -6.80 9.12
N VAL A 73 -10.18 -6.10 8.04
CA VAL A 73 -9.87 -4.66 8.06
C VAL A 73 -11.03 -3.82 8.60
N TYR A 74 -12.25 -4.07 8.13
CA TYR A 74 -13.40 -3.27 8.52
C TYR A 74 -13.63 -3.33 10.04
N ASP A 75 -13.60 -4.53 10.62
CA ASP A 75 -13.80 -4.74 12.04
C ASP A 75 -12.63 -4.21 12.87
N ASN A 76 -11.40 -4.31 12.37
CA ASN A 76 -10.21 -3.74 13.03
C ASN A 76 -10.29 -2.22 13.11
N VAL A 77 -10.61 -1.55 12.01
CA VAL A 77 -10.76 -0.08 11.96
C VAL A 77 -11.93 0.37 12.85
N LYS A 78 -13.04 -0.37 12.84
CA LYS A 78 -14.19 -0.09 13.71
C LYS A 78 -13.82 -0.17 15.19
N GLN A 79 -13.05 -1.19 15.59
CA GLN A 79 -12.55 -1.33 16.96
C GLN A 79 -11.59 -0.17 17.31
N ALA A 80 -10.62 0.14 16.46
CA ALA A 80 -9.68 1.25 16.67
C ALA A 80 -10.42 2.59 16.88
N ALA A 81 -11.39 2.87 16.01
CA ALA A 81 -12.24 4.05 16.10
C ALA A 81 -13.05 4.13 17.41
N ALA A 82 -13.56 2.99 17.91
CA ALA A 82 -14.28 2.94 19.19
C ALA A 82 -13.41 3.33 20.40
N PHE A 83 -12.09 3.15 20.30
CA PHE A 83 -11.10 3.58 21.29
C PHE A 83 -10.51 4.97 21.00
N GLY A 84 -11.01 5.68 19.98
CA GLY A 84 -10.51 6.99 19.60
C GLY A 84 -9.14 6.97 18.92
N LEU A 85 -8.77 5.84 18.30
CA LEU A 85 -7.49 5.65 17.61
C LEU A 85 -7.68 5.72 16.09
N SER A 86 -6.78 6.43 15.40
CA SER A 86 -6.75 6.48 13.94
C SER A 86 -6.08 5.23 13.35
N SER A 87 -6.39 4.93 12.09
CA SER A 87 -5.86 3.75 11.40
C SER A 87 -5.08 4.11 10.14
N VAL A 88 -4.03 3.33 9.87
CA VAL A 88 -3.34 3.26 8.58
C VAL A 88 -3.44 1.82 8.09
N VAL A 89 -4.14 1.59 7.00
CA VAL A 89 -4.41 0.27 6.45
C VAL A 89 -3.58 0.09 5.18
N TYR A 90 -2.72 -0.92 5.17
CA TYR A 90 -2.09 -1.42 3.95
C TYR A 90 -2.41 -2.90 3.81
N VAL A 91 -3.50 -3.17 3.08
CA VAL A 91 -3.97 -4.53 2.81
C VAL A 91 -4.16 -4.69 1.31
N PRO A 92 -3.27 -5.46 0.64
CA PRO A 92 -3.39 -5.72 -0.79
C PRO A 92 -4.74 -6.37 -1.11
N LYS A 93 -5.32 -5.99 -2.25
CA LYS A 93 -6.62 -6.51 -2.75
C LYS A 93 -7.80 -6.22 -1.81
N ILE A 94 -7.76 -5.12 -1.06
CA ILE A 94 -8.97 -4.60 -0.42
C ILE A 94 -9.97 -4.15 -1.50
N GLU A 95 -11.22 -4.58 -1.37
CA GLU A 95 -12.27 -4.25 -2.32
C GLU A 95 -12.70 -2.79 -2.17
N MET A 96 -13.06 -2.14 -3.28
CA MET A 96 -13.43 -0.72 -3.27
C MET A 96 -14.72 -0.46 -2.48
N ASP A 97 -15.61 -1.43 -2.41
CA ASP A 97 -16.82 -1.38 -1.56
C ASP A 97 -16.43 -1.28 -0.09
N THR A 98 -15.44 -2.06 0.37
CA THR A 98 -14.91 -1.98 1.74
C THR A 98 -14.27 -0.61 2.02
N VAL A 99 -13.54 -0.04 1.06
CA VAL A 99 -12.96 1.31 1.20
C VAL A 99 -14.07 2.37 1.33
N THR A 100 -15.14 2.23 0.55
CA THR A 100 -16.29 3.14 0.58
C THR A 100 -17.04 3.05 1.92
N GLU A 101 -17.26 1.83 2.42
CA GLU A 101 -17.86 1.60 3.73
C GLU A 101 -17.00 2.16 4.87
N LEU A 102 -15.68 1.95 4.82
CA LEU A 102 -14.73 2.51 5.78
C LEU A 102 -14.77 4.04 5.78
N SER A 103 -14.80 4.66 4.60
CA SER A 103 -14.90 6.12 4.48
C SER A 103 -16.18 6.63 5.16
N ALA A 104 -17.33 6.06 4.81
CA ALA A 104 -18.61 6.46 5.38
C ALA A 104 -18.70 6.22 6.89
N PHE A 105 -18.07 5.16 7.39
CA PHE A 105 -17.95 4.89 8.82
C PHE A 105 -17.07 5.92 9.53
N CYS A 106 -15.87 6.18 9.00
CA CYS A 106 -14.89 7.10 9.59
C CYS A 106 -15.42 8.54 9.65
N ASP A 107 -16.14 8.98 8.60
CA ASP A 107 -16.81 10.29 8.58
C ASP A 107 -17.83 10.42 9.71
N LYS A 108 -18.67 9.39 9.92
CA LYS A 108 -19.66 9.38 11.01
C LYS A 108 -19.01 9.31 12.40
N ALA A 109 -17.92 8.56 12.52
CA ALA A 109 -17.18 8.40 13.77
C ALA A 109 -16.27 9.61 14.09
N SER A 110 -16.07 10.53 13.14
CA SER A 110 -15.06 11.61 13.23
C SER A 110 -13.65 11.07 13.50
N MET A 111 -13.31 9.94 12.86
CA MET A 111 -12.04 9.24 13.05
C MET A 111 -11.21 9.22 11.77
N GLY A 112 -9.90 9.42 11.88
CA GLY A 112 -8.98 9.34 10.74
C GLY A 112 -8.68 7.89 10.34
N CYS A 113 -8.78 7.58 9.04
CA CYS A 113 -8.32 6.33 8.46
C CYS A 113 -7.64 6.58 7.10
N LEU A 114 -6.40 6.13 6.94
CA LEU A 114 -5.68 6.14 5.68
C LEU A 114 -5.64 4.72 5.11
N VAL A 115 -6.37 4.47 4.02
CA VAL A 115 -6.22 3.24 3.23
C VAL A 115 -5.19 3.50 2.14
N ALA A 116 -4.02 2.89 2.25
CA ALA A 116 -2.90 3.09 1.35
C ALA A 116 -2.80 1.93 0.35
N PRO A 117 -2.87 2.17 -0.98
CA PRO A 117 -2.65 1.13 -1.98
C PRO A 117 -1.16 0.74 -2.09
N THR A 118 -0.26 1.62 -1.63
CA THR A 118 1.18 1.41 -1.52
C THR A 118 1.73 2.20 -0.35
N LEU A 119 2.75 1.67 0.34
CA LEU A 119 3.51 2.40 1.35
C LEU A 119 4.82 3.00 0.81
N SER A 120 5.09 2.82 -0.49
CA SER A 120 6.26 3.42 -1.14
C SER A 120 5.98 4.88 -1.49
N ILE A 121 6.55 5.80 -0.71
CA ILE A 121 6.49 7.24 -1.00
C ILE A 121 7.07 7.53 -2.39
N GLY A 122 8.16 6.84 -2.77
CA GLY A 122 8.75 6.98 -4.10
C GLY A 122 7.79 6.62 -5.23
N SER A 123 6.99 5.56 -5.06
CA SER A 123 5.95 5.18 -6.04
C SER A 123 4.84 6.22 -6.13
N VAL A 124 4.37 6.74 -4.99
CA VAL A 124 3.34 7.79 -4.96
C VAL A 124 3.85 9.07 -5.63
N LEU A 125 5.08 9.49 -5.34
CA LEU A 125 5.69 10.67 -5.97
C LEU A 125 5.89 10.48 -7.48
N LEU A 126 6.32 9.28 -7.91
CA LEU A 126 6.43 8.95 -9.33
C LEU A 126 5.07 9.05 -10.03
N GLN A 127 4.03 8.47 -9.45
CA GLN A 127 2.66 8.54 -9.99
C GLN A 127 2.20 10.00 -10.12
N GLN A 128 2.37 10.81 -9.07
CA GLN A 128 2.00 12.23 -9.11
C GLN A 128 2.79 13.00 -10.16
N ALA A 129 4.10 12.79 -10.26
CA ALA A 129 4.94 13.43 -11.26
C ALA A 129 4.56 13.01 -12.69
N ALA A 130 4.25 11.73 -12.91
CA ALA A 130 3.83 11.21 -14.20
C ALA A 130 2.50 11.81 -14.65
N ILE A 131 1.51 11.89 -13.75
CA ILE A 131 0.22 12.56 -14.00
C ILE A 131 0.42 14.03 -14.37
N GLN A 132 1.27 14.75 -13.63
CA GLN A 132 1.52 16.17 -13.93
C GLN A 132 2.25 16.35 -15.27
N ALA A 133 3.24 15.51 -15.56
CA ALA A 133 3.98 15.56 -16.81
C ALA A 133 3.08 15.23 -18.01
N SER A 134 2.15 14.30 -17.87
CA SER A 134 1.36 13.79 -19.00
C SER A 134 0.55 14.88 -19.71
N PHE A 135 0.10 15.93 -19.00
CA PHE A 135 -0.58 17.07 -19.62
C PHE A 135 0.27 17.85 -20.65
N HIS A 136 1.59 17.64 -20.66
CA HIS A 136 2.53 18.33 -21.52
C HIS A 136 3.11 17.46 -22.65
N TYR A 137 2.79 16.17 -22.68
CA TYR A 137 3.32 15.22 -23.66
C TYR A 137 2.20 14.48 -24.38
N ASN A 138 2.40 14.16 -25.66
CA ASN A 138 1.44 13.37 -26.44
C ASN A 138 1.76 11.87 -26.47
N ASN A 139 2.96 11.49 -26.02
CA ASN A 139 3.45 10.12 -26.04
C ASN A 139 3.94 9.71 -24.65
N VAL A 140 3.62 8.48 -24.25
CA VAL A 140 3.95 7.92 -22.93
C VAL A 140 4.29 6.43 -23.08
N GLU A 141 5.43 6.03 -22.52
CA GLU A 141 5.80 4.63 -22.33
C GLU A 141 6.10 4.38 -20.85
N ILE A 142 5.59 3.27 -20.31
CA ILE A 142 5.90 2.80 -18.97
C ILE A 142 6.85 1.63 -19.10
N VAL A 143 8.07 1.79 -18.57
CA VAL A 143 9.08 0.72 -18.57
C VAL A 143 9.29 0.24 -17.15
N GLU A 144 9.14 -1.07 -16.94
CA GLU A 144 9.46 -1.70 -15.67
C GLU A 144 10.41 -2.89 -15.85
N SER A 145 11.16 -3.18 -14.78
CA SER A 145 12.04 -4.33 -14.70
C SER A 145 11.89 -4.99 -13.34
N ARG A 146 11.68 -6.30 -13.33
CA ARG A 146 11.53 -7.10 -12.11
C ARG A 146 12.29 -8.42 -12.25
N PRO A 147 12.86 -8.97 -11.15
CA PRO A 147 13.55 -10.26 -11.19
C PRO A 147 12.64 -11.43 -11.58
N ASN A 148 11.35 -11.37 -11.22
CA ASN A 148 10.37 -12.39 -11.58
C ASN A 148 9.40 -11.83 -12.64
N PRO A 149 9.31 -12.44 -13.82
CA PRO A 149 8.43 -11.96 -14.89
C PRO A 149 6.98 -12.43 -14.79
N SER A 150 6.63 -13.35 -13.89
CA SER A 150 5.27 -13.95 -13.85
C SER A 150 4.15 -12.94 -13.61
N ASP A 151 4.48 -11.80 -12.99
CA ASP A 151 3.53 -10.81 -12.51
C ASP A 151 3.67 -9.48 -13.26
N LEU A 152 4.19 -9.53 -14.49
CA LEU A 152 4.31 -8.37 -15.37
C LEU A 152 3.11 -8.26 -16.33
N PRO A 153 2.61 -7.03 -16.59
CA PRO A 153 2.97 -5.79 -15.92
C PRO A 153 2.46 -5.78 -14.48
N SER A 154 3.22 -5.13 -13.62
CA SER A 154 2.91 -5.08 -12.19
C SER A 154 1.66 -4.23 -11.91
N PRO A 155 0.99 -4.47 -10.76
CA PRO A 155 -0.09 -3.61 -10.31
C PRO A 155 0.29 -2.12 -10.27
N ASP A 156 1.53 -1.80 -9.90
CA ASP A 156 2.03 -0.42 -9.90
C ASP A 156 2.07 0.19 -11.31
N ALA A 157 2.59 -0.56 -12.30
CA ALA A 157 2.65 -0.09 -13.69
C ALA A 157 1.25 0.08 -14.29
N ILE A 158 0.34 -0.86 -14.00
CA ILE A 158 -1.08 -0.77 -14.38
C ILE A 158 -1.73 0.45 -13.72
N GLN A 159 -1.46 0.70 -12.44
CA GLN A 159 -2.01 1.86 -11.73
C GLN A 159 -1.51 3.18 -12.33
N ILE A 160 -0.21 3.29 -12.65
CA ILE A 160 0.34 4.46 -13.36
C ILE A 160 -0.38 4.65 -14.70
N ALA A 161 -0.54 3.59 -15.49
CA ALA A 161 -1.24 3.65 -16.78
C ALA A 161 -2.68 4.16 -16.60
N ASN A 162 -3.44 3.57 -15.67
CA ASN A 162 -4.83 3.98 -15.43
C ASN A 162 -4.93 5.44 -14.99
N ASN A 163 -4.09 5.87 -14.03
CA ASN A 163 -4.09 7.25 -13.54
C ASN A 163 -3.87 8.30 -14.64
N ILE A 164 -3.10 7.96 -15.68
CA ILE A 164 -2.85 8.85 -16.82
C ILE A 164 -4.00 8.77 -17.85
N SER A 165 -4.57 7.58 -18.09
CA SER A 165 -5.65 7.35 -19.06
C SER A 165 -6.96 7.99 -18.63
N ASP A 166 -7.28 7.92 -17.34
CA ASP A 166 -8.55 8.38 -16.79
C ASP A 166 -8.74 9.91 -16.89
N LEU A 167 -7.70 10.63 -17.29
CA LEU A 167 -7.74 12.08 -17.60
C LEU A 167 -8.40 12.39 -18.94
N GLY A 168 -8.78 11.37 -19.73
CA GLY A 168 -9.48 11.53 -21.01
C GLY A 168 -8.59 11.96 -22.18
N GLN A 169 -7.27 12.00 -22.00
CA GLN A 169 -6.32 12.20 -23.08
C GLN A 169 -5.92 10.86 -23.70
N ILE A 170 -5.91 10.83 -25.04
CA ILE A 170 -5.43 9.69 -25.83
C ILE A 170 -3.97 9.96 -26.19
N TYR A 171 -3.07 9.13 -25.67
CA TYR A 171 -1.63 9.19 -25.93
C TYR A 171 -1.24 8.22 -27.05
N ASN A 172 -0.04 8.41 -27.64
CA ASN A 172 0.54 7.51 -28.65
C ASN A 172 -0.34 7.31 -29.91
N ARG A 173 -1.12 8.31 -30.34
CA ARG A 173 -2.05 8.19 -31.51
C ARG A 173 -1.37 7.68 -32.78
N GLN A 174 -0.11 8.05 -32.99
CA GLN A 174 0.64 7.68 -34.19
C GLN A 174 0.99 6.18 -34.23
N ASP A 175 1.11 5.54 -33.06
CA ASP A 175 1.43 4.12 -32.98
C ASP A 175 0.20 3.26 -33.30
N MET A 176 -1.01 3.79 -33.09
CA MET A 176 -2.27 3.11 -33.44
C MET A 176 -2.50 2.98 -34.95
N ASP A 177 -1.91 3.86 -35.75
CA ASP A 177 -2.05 3.89 -37.22
C ASP A 177 -0.94 3.11 -37.95
N SER A 178 0.03 2.52 -37.21
CA SER A 178 1.20 1.86 -37.79
C SER A 178 1.14 0.33 -37.68
N ASP A 179 1.42 -0.36 -38.80
CA ASP A 179 1.47 -1.82 -38.93
C ASP A 179 2.75 -2.44 -38.31
N ASN A 180 3.28 -1.82 -37.24
CA ASN A 180 4.62 -2.10 -36.73
C ASN A 180 4.61 -3.24 -35.68
N PRO A 181 5.31 -4.37 -35.90
CA PRO A 181 5.26 -5.54 -35.02
C PRO A 181 6.04 -5.40 -33.69
N VAL A 182 6.80 -4.32 -33.48
CA VAL A 182 7.51 -4.07 -32.20
C VAL A 182 6.55 -3.68 -31.06
N SER A 183 5.31 -3.34 -31.41
CA SER A 183 4.17 -3.09 -30.52
C SER A 183 3.71 -4.33 -29.72
N ALA A 184 4.31 -5.50 -29.94
CA ALA A 184 3.84 -6.81 -29.44
C ALA A 184 3.91 -7.05 -27.91
N ALA A 185 4.41 -6.10 -27.11
CA ALA A 185 4.29 -6.14 -25.65
C ALA A 185 3.18 -5.21 -25.11
N GLN A 186 2.26 -4.76 -25.96
CA GLN A 186 1.09 -3.99 -25.54
C GLN A 186 0.05 -4.92 -24.87
N ILE A 187 -0.11 -4.81 -23.55
CA ILE A 187 -1.35 -5.30 -22.93
C ILE A 187 -2.45 -4.28 -23.22
N PHE A 188 -3.22 -4.54 -24.27
CA PHE A 188 -4.50 -3.89 -24.51
C PHE A 188 -5.54 -4.44 -23.53
N ARG A 189 -5.63 -3.83 -22.34
CA ARG A 189 -6.85 -3.87 -21.54
C ARG A 189 -7.32 -2.44 -21.32
N ASN A 190 -8.08 -1.90 -22.27
CA ASN A 190 -8.74 -0.57 -22.23
C ASN A 190 -7.87 0.67 -21.93
N SER A 191 -6.56 0.54 -21.69
CA SER A 191 -5.64 1.65 -21.45
C SER A 191 -5.01 2.12 -22.77
N THR A 192 -4.84 3.43 -22.94
CA THR A 192 -4.33 4.05 -24.18
C THR A 192 -2.78 4.06 -24.26
N PHE A 193 -2.11 3.17 -23.53
CA PHE A 193 -0.65 3.21 -23.33
C PHE A 193 0.06 1.92 -23.73
N SER A 194 1.32 2.08 -24.12
CA SER A 194 2.26 0.97 -24.28
C SER A 194 3.03 0.79 -22.97
N VAL A 195 2.86 -0.36 -22.31
CA VAL A 195 3.73 -0.79 -21.22
C VAL A 195 4.81 -1.68 -21.82
N HIS A 196 6.07 -1.30 -21.69
CA HIS A 196 7.20 -2.04 -22.24
C HIS A 196 7.98 -2.75 -21.14
N LEU A 197 8.22 -4.04 -21.34
CA LEU A 197 8.84 -4.92 -20.36
C LEU A 197 10.31 -5.11 -20.73
N SER A 198 11.22 -4.75 -19.80
CA SER A 198 12.66 -4.98 -19.96
C SER A 198 13.10 -6.15 -19.08
N TYR A 199 13.41 -7.28 -19.72
CA TYR A 199 13.99 -8.45 -19.05
C TYR A 199 15.49 -8.25 -18.87
N GLN A 200 15.96 -8.14 -17.62
CA GLN A 200 17.36 -8.43 -17.32
C GLN A 200 17.54 -9.94 -17.30
N PHE A 201 18.09 -10.51 -18.37
CA PHE A 201 18.74 -11.81 -18.27
C PHE A 201 20.00 -11.62 -17.43
N SER A 202 19.91 -11.87 -16.13
CA SER A 202 21.10 -12.14 -15.33
C SER A 202 21.64 -13.50 -15.74
N SER A 203 22.37 -13.56 -16.84
CA SER A 203 23.35 -14.61 -17.06
C SER A 203 24.61 -14.21 -16.32
N LEU A 204 24.82 -14.80 -15.14
CA LEU A 204 26.09 -15.26 -14.55
C LEU A 204 25.88 -15.69 -13.09
#